data_AF-A0A6J7IMJ9-F1
#
_entry.id   AF-A0A6J7IMJ9-F1
#
_cell.length_a   1.000
_cell.length_b   1.000
_cell.length_c   1.000
_cell.angle_alpha   90.00
_cell.angle_beta   90.00
_cell.angle_gamma   90.00
#
_symmetry.space_group_name_H-M   'P 1'
#
loop_
_entity.id
_entity.type
_entity.pdbx_description
1 polymer ?
#
loop_
_entity_poly.entity_id
_entity_poly.type
_entity_poly.pdbx_seq_one_letter_code
_entity_poly.pdbx_strand_id
1 'polypeptide(L)' 'MPELGSASVGGASDGNFAGAVGAQVLDGLGAVGGGAHAPSEWISVAALEERSNLLNALVLDLINE' A
#
# COMPACT_ATOMS: atom_id res chain seq x y z
N MET A 1 15.71 -8.17 -11.10
CA MET A 1 15.35 -8.30 -9.67
C MET A 1 15.07 -9.77 -9.39
N PRO A 2 15.25 -10.27 -8.15
CA PRO A 2 14.80 -11.61 -7.80
C PRO A 2 13.28 -11.75 -7.98
N GLU A 3 12.77 -12.98 -8.06
CA GLU A 3 11.33 -13.22 -8.11
C GLU A 3 10.62 -12.70 -6.85
N LEU A 4 9.38 -12.26 -7.03
CA LEU A 4 8.54 -11.82 -5.94
C LEU A 4 8.14 -13.02 -5.08
N GLY A 5 8.49 -12.98 -3.80
CA GLY A 5 8.04 -13.95 -2.81
C GLY A 5 6.66 -13.62 -2.25
N SER A 6 6.17 -14.48 -1.37
CA SER A 6 4.97 -14.21 -0.56
C SER A 6 5.24 -14.46 0.91
N ALA A 7 4.50 -13.76 1.77
CA ALA A 7 4.50 -13.98 3.20
C ALA A 7 3.07 -13.79 3.72
N SER A 8 2.69 -14.60 4.72
CA SER A 8 1.50 -14.32 5.52
C SER A 8 1.90 -13.47 6.70
N VAL A 9 1.21 -12.35 6.89
CA VAL A 9 1.39 -11.43 8.01
C VAL A 9 0.05 -11.27 8.72
N GLY A 10 0.08 -10.76 9.97
CA GLY A 10 -1.15 -10.35 10.64
C GLY A 10 -1.73 -9.06 10.04
N GLY A 11 -3.01 -8.80 10.31
CA GLY A 11 -3.73 -7.64 9.80
C GLY A 11 -4.65 -7.97 8.62
N ALA A 12 -5.59 -7.08 8.35
CA ALA A 12 -6.55 -7.16 7.25
C ALA A 12 -6.82 -5.75 6.73
N SER A 13 -7.37 -5.65 5.53
CA SER A 13 -7.86 -4.41 4.95
C SER A 13 -9.14 -4.66 4.18
N ASP A 14 -9.79 -3.59 3.72
CA ASP A 14 -10.94 -3.71 2.82
C ASP A 14 -10.58 -4.38 1.48
N GLY A 15 -9.29 -4.46 1.17
CA GLY A 15 -8.74 -5.24 0.06
C GLY A 15 -9.11 -6.73 0.14
N ASN A 16 -9.32 -7.29 1.34
CA ASN A 16 -9.80 -8.66 1.51
C ASN A 16 -11.19 -8.85 0.88
N PHE A 17 -12.11 -7.90 1.05
CA PHE A 17 -13.44 -7.97 0.47
C PHE A 17 -13.42 -7.77 -1.04
N ALA A 18 -12.63 -6.79 -1.53
CA ALA A 18 -12.47 -6.55 -2.96
C ALA A 18 -11.84 -7.78 -3.67
N GLY A 19 -10.82 -8.38 -3.06
CA GLY A 19 -10.20 -9.60 -3.57
C GLY A 19 -11.17 -10.79 -3.58
N ALA A 20 -12.03 -10.92 -2.55
CA ALA A 20 -13.03 -11.98 -2.48
C ALA A 20 -14.05 -11.94 -3.63
N VAL A 21 -14.28 -10.77 -4.24
CA VAL A 21 -15.15 -10.62 -5.42
C VAL A 21 -14.38 -10.61 -6.75
N GLY A 22 -13.09 -10.95 -6.74
CA GLY A 22 -12.27 -11.14 -7.93
C GLY A 22 -11.50 -9.91 -8.41
N ALA A 23 -11.47 -8.82 -7.66
CA ALA A 23 -10.62 -7.67 -8.01
C ALA A 23 -9.14 -8.01 -7.84
N GLN A 24 -8.28 -7.49 -8.73
CA GLN A 24 -6.84 -7.46 -8.50
C GLN A 24 -6.54 -6.36 -7.49
N VAL A 25 -6.00 -6.73 -6.32
CA VAL A 25 -5.80 -5.80 -5.20
C VAL A 25 -4.31 -5.69 -4.90
N LEU A 26 -3.82 -4.45 -4.90
CA LEU A 26 -2.54 -4.05 -4.32
C LEU A 26 -2.84 -3.09 -3.18
N ASP A 27 -2.42 -3.45 -1.97
CA ASP A 27 -2.65 -2.68 -0.74
C ASP A 27 -1.33 -2.16 -0.15
N GLY A 28 -1.39 -1.38 0.93
CA GLY A 28 -0.22 -0.88 1.64
C GLY A 28 0.48 0.25 0.90
N LEU A 29 -0.23 0.99 0.04
CA LEU A 29 0.28 2.16 -0.71
C LEU A 29 0.16 3.50 0.06
N GLY A 30 -0.31 3.45 1.31
CA GLY A 30 -0.47 4.63 2.18
C GLY A 30 0.84 5.24 2.69
N ALA A 31 0.74 6.11 3.70
CA ALA A 31 1.89 6.80 4.28
C ALA A 31 2.91 5.82 4.91
N VAL A 32 4.18 6.21 4.90
CA VAL A 32 5.23 5.52 5.67
C VAL A 32 5.13 5.98 7.13
N GLY A 33 5.13 5.05 8.07
CA GLY A 33 4.96 5.34 9.48
C GLY A 33 5.08 4.10 10.34
N GLY A 34 4.62 4.21 11.59
CA GLY A 34 4.64 3.10 12.54
C GLY A 34 3.71 3.31 13.72
N GLY A 35 3.48 2.23 14.47
CA GLY A 35 2.64 2.26 15.67
C GLY A 35 1.16 2.49 15.39
N ALA A 36 0.65 2.08 14.22
CA ALA A 36 -0.76 2.19 13.88
C ALA A 36 -1.65 1.64 15.02
N HIS A 37 -2.69 2.39 15.39
CA HIS A 37 -3.59 2.07 16.50
C HIS A 37 -2.94 2.15 17.90
N ALA A 38 -1.86 2.92 18.09
CA ALA A 38 -1.23 3.13 19.39
C ALA A 38 -0.96 4.63 19.66
N PRO A 39 -0.79 5.07 20.93
CA PRO A 39 -0.43 6.46 21.23
C PRO A 39 0.90 6.91 20.61
N SER A 40 1.76 5.96 20.25
CA SER A 40 3.02 6.19 19.54
C SER A 40 2.84 6.20 18.02
N GLU A 41 1.62 6.31 17.49
CA GLU A 41 1.35 6.36 16.05
C GLU A 41 1.98 7.61 15.42
N TRP A 42 2.63 7.44 14.27
CA TRP A 42 3.26 8.53 13.54
C TRP A 42 3.39 8.20 12.05
N ILE A 43 3.60 9.26 11.25
CA ILE A 43 3.93 9.18 9.82
C ILE A 43 5.19 10.01 9.53
N SER A 44 5.97 9.57 8.53
CA SER A 44 7.14 10.30 8.04
C SER A 44 6.71 11.39 7.07
N VAL A 45 6.78 12.65 7.51
CA VAL A 45 6.51 13.81 6.64
C VAL A 45 7.45 13.83 5.43
N ALA A 46 8.72 13.48 5.64
CA ALA A 46 9.73 13.44 4.57
C ALA A 46 9.42 12.39 3.48
N ALA A 47 8.65 11.34 3.80
CA ALA A 47 8.29 10.29 2.84
C ALA A 47 6.98 10.56 2.09
N LEU A 48 6.21 11.59 2.48
CA LEU A 48 4.89 11.84 1.90
C LEU A 48 4.96 12.18 0.41
N GLU A 49 5.95 12.98 0.01
CA GLU A 49 6.12 13.36 -1.39
C GLU A 49 6.48 12.15 -2.26
N GLU A 50 7.47 11.35 -1.83
CA GLU A 50 7.86 10.13 -2.53
C GLU A 50 6.69 9.15 -2.70
N ARG A 51 5.90 8.93 -1.63
CA ARG A 51 4.73 8.03 -1.69
C ARG A 51 3.63 8.56 -2.58
N SER A 52 3.39 9.87 -2.57
CA SER A 52 2.41 10.51 -3.45
C SER A 52 2.81 10.40 -4.91
N ASN A 53 4.09 10.63 -5.22
CA ASN A 53 4.64 10.50 -6.56
C ASN A 53 4.59 9.05 -7.06
N LEU A 54 4.91 8.07 -6.20
CA LEU A 54 4.79 6.66 -6.53
C LEU A 54 3.33 6.27 -6.87
N LEU A 55 2.38 6.65 -6.01
CA LEU A 55 0.96 6.33 -6.24
C LEU A 55 0.44 7.00 -7.52
N ASN A 56 0.83 8.25 -7.77
CA ASN A 56 0.48 8.95 -9.01
C ASN A 56 1.05 8.24 -10.24
N ALA A 57 2.33 7.89 -10.23
CA ALA A 57 2.97 7.19 -11.34
C ALA A 57 2.32 5.82 -11.59
N LEU A 58 2.02 5.06 -10.53
CA LEU A 58 1.34 3.78 -10.65
C LEU A 58 -0.06 3.91 -11.26
N VAL A 59 -0.86 4.88 -10.80
CA VAL A 59 -2.20 5.10 -11.37
C VAL A 59 -2.10 5.52 -12.84
N LEU A 60 -1.17 6.42 -13.18
CA LEU A 60 -0.93 6.83 -14.56
C LEU A 60 -0.51 5.65 -15.44
N ASP A 61 0.38 4.79 -14.96
CA ASP A 61 0.80 3.58 -15.68
C ASP A 61 -0.39 2.64 -15.94
N LEU A 62 -1.23 2.40 -14.93
CA LEU A 62 -2.40 1.52 -15.04
C LEU A 62 -3.49 2.02 -15.98
N ILE A 63 -3.64 3.34 -16.15
CA ILE A 63 -4.72 3.92 -16.96
C ILE A 63 -4.30 4.31 -18.39
N ASN A 64 -3.00 4.31 -18.71
CA ASN A 64 -2.52 4.89 -19.97
C ASN A 64 -2.25 3.91 -21.12
N GLU A 65 -2.41 2.59 -20.94
CA GLU A 65 -2.03 1.54 -21.93
C GLU A 65 -0.64 1.71 -22.58
#